data_AF-A0A1E8FK88-F1
#
_entry.id   AF-A0A1E8FK88-F1
#
_cell.length_a   1.000
_cell.length_b   1.000
_cell.length_c   1.000
_cell.angle_alpha   90.00
_cell.angle_beta   90.00
_cell.angle_gamma   90.00
#
_symmetry.space_group_name_H-M   'P 1'
#
loop_
_entity.id
_entity.type
_entity.pdbx_description
1 polymer ?
#
loop_
_entity_poly.entity_id
_entity_poly.type
_entity_poly.pdbx_seq_one_letter_code
_entity_poly.pdbx_strand_id
1 'polypeptide(L)'
;MSAFFLNDEFFDSLESSVKEIEAAETLPPLCYTSAEFYEFEKKAIFEHEWLCVGRVDWVPNPGDFYNTKIVDEPIVVVHDRDGEIRAMSSVCQHRAMLVSEGEGNTRTFTCPYHHWIYDLKGNLINAPAMEKTCGFHKEEFGLPVFKLEIWQGFIFINFDDNASPLAPRLTALDPILANYDIANTEGPKPDRDIHYDFGWKVMFENNNDGYHANKLHHGEFHDYIPSELAEFPDDLPEDTAGYYRTNGTLHKDASFNPTQKALMPVFPKLTDDERNRMAFANLPPTLSLVMTSDTVIYLILRAEGPESHNLDLGVLFSKGAMSEPDFDKNMELVVERALEINAQDVHVDELVQIGLRSKYAPRGRYSWQEGAQRQFNTWLVPRYRAEWEKFKKAR
;
A
#
# COMPACT_ATOMS: atom_id res chain seq x y z
N MET A 1 13.79 23.67 -22.55
CA MET A 1 14.35 22.46 -23.17
C MET A 1 14.70 21.53 -22.03
N SER A 2 13.80 20.60 -21.67
CA SER A 2 14.12 19.56 -20.69
C SER A 2 15.24 18.69 -21.30
N ALA A 3 16.39 18.63 -20.63
CA ALA A 3 17.35 17.58 -20.92
C ALA A 3 16.72 16.29 -20.38
N PHE A 4 16.18 15.46 -21.28
CA PHE A 4 15.60 14.17 -20.92
C PHE A 4 16.67 13.32 -20.24
N PHE A 5 16.70 13.34 -18.90
CA PHE A 5 17.55 12.43 -18.12
C PHE A 5 17.03 11.00 -18.23
N LEU A 6 15.76 10.81 -18.60
CA LEU A 6 15.21 9.52 -19.01
C LEU A 6 15.83 9.09 -20.34
N ASN A 7 16.88 8.29 -20.25
CA ASN A 7 17.64 7.72 -21.35
C ASN A 7 18.24 6.37 -20.92
N ASP A 8 18.86 5.65 -21.87
CA ASP A 8 19.43 4.33 -21.59
C ASP A 8 20.46 4.35 -20.45
N GLU A 9 21.32 5.38 -20.36
CA GLU A 9 22.32 5.49 -19.29
C GLU A 9 21.66 5.59 -17.90
N PHE A 10 20.56 6.34 -17.78
CA PHE A 10 19.82 6.45 -16.52
C PHE A 10 19.20 5.11 -16.11
N PHE A 11 18.51 4.41 -17.03
CA PHE A 11 17.88 3.13 -16.72
C PHE A 11 18.90 1.99 -16.51
N ASP A 12 20.02 2.01 -17.22
CA ASP A 12 21.14 1.09 -16.98
C ASP A 12 21.79 1.33 -15.62
N SER A 13 21.81 2.59 -15.14
CA SER A 13 22.34 2.92 -13.82
C SER A 13 21.55 2.31 -12.65
N LEU A 14 20.29 1.93 -12.87
CA LEU A 14 19.45 1.27 -11.86
C LEU A 14 19.94 -0.13 -11.51
N GLU A 15 20.76 -0.75 -12.38
CA GLU A 15 21.32 -2.08 -12.15
C GLU A 15 22.16 -2.16 -10.88
N SER A 16 22.80 -1.05 -10.46
CA SER A 16 23.54 -1.05 -9.19
C SER A 16 22.64 -1.21 -7.97
N SER A 17 21.34 -0.97 -8.08
CA SER A 17 20.37 -1.10 -6.98
C SER A 17 19.83 -2.50 -6.76
N VAL A 18 20.08 -3.42 -7.71
CA VAL A 18 19.64 -4.84 -7.62
C VAL A 18 20.80 -5.83 -7.43
N LYS A 19 22.04 -5.33 -7.35
CA LYS A 19 23.21 -6.15 -6.99
C LYS A 19 23.05 -6.77 -5.61
N GLU A 20 23.86 -7.78 -5.29
CA GLU A 20 23.97 -8.31 -3.92
C GLU A 20 24.19 -7.20 -2.88
N ILE A 21 23.67 -7.39 -1.67
CA ILE A 21 23.49 -6.32 -0.67
C ILE A 21 24.81 -5.60 -0.34
N GLU A 22 25.95 -6.29 -0.37
CA GLU A 22 27.29 -5.73 -0.10
C GLU A 22 27.79 -4.76 -1.18
N ALA A 23 27.16 -4.79 -2.36
CA ALA A 23 27.47 -3.97 -3.51
C ALA A 23 26.30 -3.12 -4.00
N ALA A 24 25.11 -3.31 -3.43
CA ALA A 24 23.89 -2.59 -3.78
C ALA A 24 23.96 -1.11 -3.40
N GLU A 25 23.35 -0.28 -4.23
CA GLU A 25 23.24 1.17 -4.03
C GLU A 25 21.79 1.63 -4.03
N THR A 26 21.51 2.76 -3.37
CA THR A 26 20.19 3.39 -3.45
C THR A 26 19.83 3.73 -4.90
N LEU A 27 18.52 3.83 -5.19
CA LEU A 27 18.08 4.38 -6.46
C LEU A 27 18.63 5.81 -6.64
N PRO A 28 18.80 6.27 -7.89
CA PRO A 28 19.15 7.66 -8.15
C PRO A 28 18.17 8.64 -7.46
N PRO A 29 18.63 9.75 -6.87
CA PRO A 29 17.75 10.74 -6.21
C PRO A 29 16.60 11.27 -7.08
N LEU A 30 16.79 11.29 -8.41
CA LEU A 30 15.75 11.68 -9.37
C LEU A 30 14.54 10.74 -9.36
N CYS A 31 14.69 9.47 -8.96
CA CYS A 31 13.57 8.54 -8.78
C CYS A 31 12.59 8.99 -7.68
N TYR A 32 13.03 9.83 -6.75
CA TYR A 32 12.26 10.29 -5.58
C TYR A 32 11.82 11.76 -5.68
N THR A 33 12.34 12.53 -6.63
CA THR A 33 12.13 13.99 -6.67
C THR A 33 11.65 14.48 -8.04
N SER A 34 11.86 13.71 -9.11
CA SER A 34 11.51 14.16 -10.46
C SER A 34 10.03 13.91 -10.78
N ALA A 35 9.29 14.98 -11.08
CA ALA A 35 7.94 14.88 -11.62
C ALA A 35 7.91 14.14 -12.97
N GLU A 36 8.95 14.27 -13.80
CA GLU A 36 9.05 13.54 -15.07
C GLU A 36 9.23 12.03 -14.85
N PHE A 37 10.02 11.64 -13.83
CA PHE A 37 10.12 10.23 -13.45
C PHE A 37 8.82 9.72 -12.84
N TYR A 38 8.13 10.53 -12.04
CA TYR A 38 6.83 10.14 -11.47
C TYR A 38 5.80 9.84 -12.56
N GLU A 39 5.65 10.70 -13.58
CA GLU A 39 4.77 10.42 -14.72
C GLU A 39 5.14 9.16 -15.51
N PHE A 40 6.44 8.84 -15.60
CA PHE A 40 6.89 7.56 -16.13
C PHE A 40 6.54 6.38 -15.21
N GLU A 41 6.73 6.55 -13.90
CA GLU A 41 6.47 5.55 -12.86
C GLU A 41 4.99 5.18 -12.76
N LYS A 42 4.08 6.15 -12.96
CA LYS A 42 2.63 5.90 -13.10
C LYS A 42 2.35 4.78 -14.10
N LYS A 43 2.97 4.85 -15.28
CA LYS A 43 2.82 3.86 -16.35
C LYS A 43 3.57 2.57 -16.06
N ALA A 44 4.78 2.68 -15.51
CA ALA A 44 5.61 1.51 -15.26
C ALA A 44 5.07 0.59 -14.16
N ILE A 45 4.37 1.17 -13.18
CA ILE A 45 3.91 0.47 -11.98
C ILE A 45 2.39 0.57 -11.84
N PHE A 46 1.86 1.76 -11.59
CA PHE A 46 0.50 1.93 -11.09
C PHE A 46 -0.58 1.55 -12.11
N GLU A 47 -0.34 1.73 -13.41
CA GLU A 47 -1.26 1.33 -14.47
C GLU A 47 -1.31 -0.19 -14.73
N HIS A 48 -0.38 -0.96 -14.15
CA HIS A 48 -0.21 -2.39 -14.48
C HIS A 48 -0.22 -3.32 -13.26
N GLU A 49 0.17 -2.83 -12.08
CA GLU A 49 0.19 -3.61 -10.86
C GLU A 49 -1.15 -3.57 -10.12
N TRP A 50 -1.35 -4.57 -9.25
CA TRP A 50 -2.52 -4.62 -8.39
C TRP A 50 -2.36 -3.66 -7.21
N LEU A 51 -3.35 -2.80 -7.01
CA LEU A 51 -3.30 -1.68 -6.07
C LEU A 51 -4.33 -1.89 -4.95
N CYS A 52 -3.86 -2.02 -3.72
CA CYS A 52 -4.71 -2.09 -2.54
C CYS A 52 -5.42 -0.75 -2.35
N VAL A 53 -6.76 -0.78 -2.29
CA VAL A 53 -7.61 0.41 -2.16
C VAL A 53 -8.37 0.48 -0.83
N GLY A 54 -8.29 -0.57 -0.02
CA GLY A 54 -8.98 -0.64 1.28
C GLY A 54 -9.23 -2.08 1.70
N ARG A 55 -10.21 -2.26 2.57
CA ARG A 55 -10.60 -3.58 3.09
C ARG A 55 -12.09 -3.83 2.98
N VAL A 56 -12.47 -5.11 2.98
CA VAL A 56 -13.87 -5.56 2.87
C VAL A 56 -14.72 -5.15 4.06
N ASP A 57 -14.11 -5.04 5.24
CA ASP A 57 -14.75 -4.61 6.50
C ASP A 57 -15.10 -3.11 6.51
N TRP A 58 -14.63 -2.32 5.52
CA TRP A 58 -15.03 -0.92 5.34
C TRP A 58 -16.40 -0.78 4.65
N VAL A 59 -16.89 -1.84 4.01
CA VAL A 59 -18.21 -1.89 3.35
C VAL A 59 -19.00 -3.14 3.78
N PRO A 60 -19.28 -3.30 5.08
CA PRO A 60 -19.82 -4.56 5.61
C PRO A 60 -21.23 -4.87 5.11
N ASN A 61 -22.02 -3.86 4.72
CA ASN A 61 -23.41 -4.04 4.30
C ASN A 61 -23.65 -3.66 2.84
N PRO A 62 -24.62 -4.29 2.16
CA PRO A 62 -25.06 -3.87 0.84
C PRO A 62 -25.45 -2.38 0.79
N GLY A 63 -24.88 -1.67 -0.17
CA GLY A 63 -24.99 -0.24 -0.37
C GLY A 63 -23.90 0.58 0.30
N ASP A 64 -23.12 0.01 1.23
CA ASP A 64 -21.99 0.71 1.85
C ASP A 64 -20.93 0.99 0.79
N PHE A 65 -20.42 2.21 0.80
CA PHE A 65 -19.38 2.65 -0.13
C PHE A 65 -18.38 3.56 0.58
N TYR A 66 -17.17 3.62 0.02
CA TYR A 66 -16.21 4.68 0.30
C TYR A 66 -15.53 5.13 -0.98
N ASN A 67 -15.06 6.37 -0.98
CA ASN A 67 -14.22 6.95 -1.99
C ASN A 67 -12.74 6.85 -1.59
N THR A 68 -11.89 6.71 -2.60
CA THR A 68 -10.43 6.77 -2.50
C THR A 68 -9.86 7.31 -3.82
N LYS A 69 -8.56 7.52 -3.89
CA LYS A 69 -7.87 7.99 -5.10
C LYS A 69 -6.51 7.29 -5.22
N ILE A 70 -6.18 6.79 -6.40
CA ILE A 70 -4.82 6.30 -6.68
C ILE A 70 -4.34 6.95 -7.96
N VAL A 71 -3.16 7.59 -7.92
CA VAL A 71 -2.51 8.16 -9.12
C VAL A 71 -3.48 9.03 -9.93
N ASP A 72 -4.07 10.01 -9.25
CA ASP A 72 -5.05 10.96 -9.79
C ASP A 72 -6.41 10.38 -10.23
N GLU A 73 -6.60 9.06 -10.22
CA GLU A 73 -7.89 8.44 -10.55
C GLU A 73 -8.82 8.38 -9.33
N PRO A 74 -9.97 9.08 -9.35
CA PRO A 74 -10.98 9.03 -8.30
C PRO A 74 -11.77 7.72 -8.37
N ILE A 75 -11.78 6.97 -7.28
CA ILE A 75 -12.38 5.64 -7.20
C ILE A 75 -13.55 5.65 -6.20
N VAL A 76 -14.59 4.88 -6.51
CA VAL A 76 -15.61 4.48 -5.54
C VAL A 76 -15.59 2.96 -5.39
N VAL A 77 -15.48 2.50 -4.16
CA VAL A 77 -15.62 1.08 -3.80
C VAL A 77 -16.96 0.90 -3.10
N VAL A 78 -17.75 -0.09 -3.52
CA VAL A 78 -19.11 -0.32 -3.03
C VAL A 78 -19.39 -1.80 -2.87
N HIS A 79 -20.08 -2.16 -1.78
CA HIS A 79 -20.74 -3.46 -1.66
C HIS A 79 -22.11 -3.37 -2.33
N ASP A 80 -22.30 -4.04 -3.46
CA ASP A 80 -23.54 -3.94 -4.21
C ASP A 80 -24.70 -4.70 -3.55
N ARG A 81 -25.91 -4.60 -4.13
CA ARG A 81 -27.11 -5.26 -3.58
C ARG A 81 -27.20 -6.75 -3.90
N ASP A 82 -26.32 -7.27 -4.77
CA ASP A 82 -26.21 -8.70 -5.06
C ASP A 82 -25.19 -9.39 -4.15
N GLY A 83 -24.46 -8.64 -3.32
CA GLY A 83 -23.47 -9.14 -2.36
C GLY A 83 -22.03 -9.05 -2.85
N GLU A 84 -21.78 -8.45 -4.01
CA GLU A 84 -20.45 -8.35 -4.61
C GLU A 84 -19.80 -6.99 -4.30
N ILE A 85 -18.50 -6.99 -4.01
CA ILE A 85 -17.72 -5.76 -3.89
C ILE A 85 -17.25 -5.33 -5.28
N ARG A 86 -17.41 -4.03 -5.60
CA ARG A 86 -17.00 -3.44 -6.87
C ARG A 86 -16.17 -2.19 -6.63
N ALA A 87 -15.20 -1.95 -7.50
CA ALA A 87 -14.51 -0.69 -7.60
C ALA A 87 -14.73 -0.09 -8.99
N MET A 88 -15.07 1.19 -9.04
CA MET A 88 -15.43 1.89 -10.27
C MET A 88 -14.82 3.28 -10.27
N SER A 89 -14.65 3.88 -11.44
CA SER A 89 -14.35 5.31 -11.53
C SER A 89 -15.51 6.09 -10.89
N SER A 90 -15.23 7.02 -9.99
CA SER A 90 -16.25 7.88 -9.40
C SER A 90 -16.62 9.05 -10.32
N VAL A 91 -16.12 9.07 -11.56
CA VAL A 91 -16.28 10.17 -12.52
C VAL A 91 -17.51 9.96 -13.41
N CYS A 92 -18.48 10.87 -13.30
CA CYS A 92 -19.68 10.87 -14.12
C CYS A 92 -19.34 11.02 -15.62
N GLN A 93 -19.84 10.11 -16.45
CA GLN A 93 -19.59 10.06 -17.89
C GLN A 93 -20.24 11.20 -18.70
N HIS A 94 -21.00 12.09 -18.05
CA HIS A 94 -21.54 13.28 -18.71
C HIS A 94 -20.52 14.42 -18.80
N ARG A 95 -20.08 14.94 -17.64
CA ARG A 95 -19.19 16.12 -17.54
C ARG A 95 -18.20 16.00 -16.38
N ALA A 96 -17.74 14.78 -16.13
CA ALA A 96 -16.66 14.44 -15.19
C ALA A 96 -16.89 14.83 -13.71
N MET A 97 -18.12 15.15 -13.31
CA MET A 97 -18.43 15.39 -11.90
C MET A 97 -18.26 14.10 -11.09
N LEU A 98 -17.67 14.19 -9.90
CA LEU A 98 -17.66 13.05 -8.97
C LEU A 98 -19.09 12.67 -8.57
N VAL A 99 -19.42 11.38 -8.65
CA VAL A 99 -20.78 10.87 -8.36
C VAL A 99 -21.01 10.63 -6.87
N SER A 100 -19.94 10.59 -6.08
CA SER A 100 -19.94 10.44 -4.62
C SER A 100 -18.67 11.03 -4.02
N GLU A 101 -18.73 11.33 -2.73
CA GLU A 101 -17.60 11.79 -1.91
C GLU A 101 -17.67 11.11 -0.54
N GLY A 102 -16.52 10.94 0.11
CA GLY A 102 -16.44 10.37 1.47
C GLY A 102 -16.86 8.90 1.53
N GLU A 103 -17.74 8.58 2.47
CA GLU A 103 -18.25 7.23 2.71
C GLU A 103 -19.74 7.30 3.09
N GLY A 104 -20.48 6.21 2.90
CA GLY A 104 -21.89 6.15 3.30
C GLY A 104 -22.60 4.89 2.81
N ASN A 105 -23.93 4.88 2.89
CA ASN A 105 -24.78 3.83 2.32
C ASN A 105 -25.72 4.41 1.27
N THR A 106 -25.80 3.80 0.09
CA THR A 106 -26.70 4.26 -0.98
C THR A 106 -27.39 3.12 -1.73
N ARG A 107 -28.39 3.47 -2.53
CA ARG A 107 -29.06 2.57 -3.49
C ARG A 107 -28.62 2.82 -4.94
N THR A 108 -28.14 4.03 -5.23
CA THR A 108 -27.71 4.49 -6.55
C THR A 108 -26.74 5.66 -6.40
N PHE A 109 -25.80 5.83 -7.32
CA PHE A 109 -24.97 7.03 -7.38
C PHE A 109 -25.65 8.09 -8.24
N THR A 110 -26.12 9.17 -7.62
CA THR A 110 -26.77 10.28 -8.33
C THR A 110 -25.77 11.42 -8.49
N CYS A 111 -25.35 11.68 -9.72
CA CYS A 111 -24.44 12.78 -10.03
C CYS A 111 -25.05 14.12 -9.57
N PRO A 112 -24.39 14.86 -8.66
CA PRO A 112 -24.95 16.09 -8.08
C PRO A 112 -25.08 17.23 -9.10
N TYR A 113 -24.46 17.12 -10.27
CA TYR A 113 -24.48 18.20 -11.26
C TYR A 113 -25.76 18.20 -12.11
N HIS A 114 -26.11 17.08 -12.73
CA HIS A 114 -27.28 16.99 -13.65
C HIS A 114 -28.14 15.74 -13.41
N HIS A 115 -27.92 15.04 -12.29
CA HIS A 115 -28.72 13.91 -11.86
C HIS A 115 -28.75 12.76 -12.88
N TRP A 116 -27.62 12.51 -13.55
CA TRP A 116 -27.38 11.19 -14.13
C TRP A 116 -27.25 10.19 -12.97
N ILE A 117 -28.00 9.11 -13.04
CA ILE A 117 -28.12 8.12 -11.97
C ILE A 117 -27.53 6.82 -12.45
N TYR A 118 -26.54 6.33 -11.70
CA TYR A 118 -25.90 5.04 -11.91
C TYR A 118 -26.37 4.05 -10.85
N ASP A 119 -26.57 2.79 -11.23
CA ASP A 119 -26.75 1.73 -10.25
C ASP A 119 -25.40 1.40 -9.56
N LEU A 120 -25.42 0.48 -8.59
CA LEU A 120 -24.20 0.09 -7.85
C LEU A 120 -23.24 -0.79 -8.67
N LYS A 121 -23.61 -1.16 -9.91
CA LYS A 121 -22.77 -1.86 -10.87
C LYS A 121 -22.15 -0.92 -11.91
N GLY A 122 -22.45 0.38 -11.81
CA GLY A 122 -21.96 1.42 -12.71
C GLY A 122 -22.84 1.66 -13.93
N ASN A 123 -23.94 0.94 -14.12
CA ASN A 123 -24.79 1.14 -15.30
C ASN A 123 -25.57 2.46 -15.18
N LEU A 124 -25.59 3.26 -16.23
CA LEU A 124 -26.42 4.47 -16.29
C LEU A 124 -27.90 4.08 -16.43
N ILE A 125 -28.67 4.23 -15.36
CA ILE A 125 -30.10 3.87 -15.34
C ILE A 125 -31.02 5.06 -15.65
N ASN A 126 -30.58 6.29 -15.38
CA ASN A 126 -31.35 7.49 -15.69
C ASN A 126 -30.46 8.66 -16.12
N ALA A 127 -30.90 9.39 -17.14
CA ALA A 127 -30.23 10.56 -17.69
C ALA A 127 -31.29 11.60 -18.08
N PRO A 128 -31.63 12.56 -17.20
CA PRO A 128 -32.70 13.52 -17.44
C PRO A 128 -32.53 14.32 -18.74
N ALA A 129 -33.64 14.56 -19.44
CA ALA A 129 -33.72 15.40 -20.65
C ALA A 129 -32.89 14.92 -21.87
N MET A 130 -32.37 13.69 -21.85
CA MET A 130 -31.57 13.14 -22.96
C MET A 130 -32.44 12.55 -24.10
N GLU A 131 -33.76 12.50 -23.96
CA GLU A 131 -34.67 11.90 -24.95
C GLU A 131 -34.69 12.61 -26.32
N LYS A 132 -34.15 13.83 -26.40
CA LYS A 132 -33.99 14.59 -27.66
C LYS A 132 -32.57 14.59 -28.19
N THR A 133 -31.62 13.96 -27.50
CA THR A 133 -30.23 13.85 -27.94
C THR A 133 -30.12 12.70 -28.94
N CYS A 134 -29.79 13.01 -30.19
CA CYS A 134 -29.67 12.02 -31.25
C CYS A 134 -28.57 11.00 -30.93
N GLY A 135 -28.87 9.71 -31.05
CA GLY A 135 -27.90 8.62 -30.87
C GLY A 135 -27.46 8.39 -29.42
N PHE A 136 -28.18 8.88 -28.42
CA PHE A 136 -27.86 8.63 -27.02
C PHE A 136 -28.38 7.27 -26.57
N HIS A 137 -27.45 6.37 -26.23
CA HIS A 137 -27.72 5.04 -25.67
C HIS A 137 -27.09 4.96 -24.29
N LYS A 138 -27.90 4.75 -23.23
CA LYS A 138 -27.42 4.79 -21.84
C LYS A 138 -26.33 3.76 -21.58
N GLU A 139 -26.38 2.65 -22.30
CA GLU A 139 -25.47 1.51 -22.21
C GLU A 139 -24.03 1.89 -22.57
N GLU A 140 -23.82 2.98 -23.31
CA GLU A 140 -22.50 3.48 -23.70
C GLU A 140 -21.87 4.41 -22.64
N PHE A 141 -22.60 4.77 -21.59
CA PHE A 141 -22.18 5.78 -20.61
C PHE A 141 -22.21 5.25 -19.16
N GLY A 142 -21.94 3.96 -18.96
CA GLY A 142 -21.72 3.40 -17.62
C GLY A 142 -20.40 3.89 -16.99
N LEU A 143 -20.33 3.90 -15.66
CA LEU A 143 -19.07 4.14 -14.96
C LEU A 143 -18.08 3.00 -15.32
N PRO A 144 -16.84 3.32 -15.72
CA PRO A 144 -15.79 2.32 -15.88
C PRO A 144 -15.61 1.50 -14.59
N VAL A 145 -15.56 0.19 -14.73
CA VAL A 145 -15.39 -0.77 -13.61
C VAL A 145 -13.97 -1.30 -13.67
N PHE A 146 -13.25 -1.26 -12.56
CA PHE A 146 -11.88 -1.78 -12.48
C PHE A 146 -11.90 -3.29 -12.22
N LYS A 147 -10.86 -4.00 -12.68
CA LYS A 147 -10.61 -5.36 -12.20
C LYS A 147 -10.41 -5.33 -10.69
N LEU A 148 -10.96 -6.33 -10.00
CA LEU A 148 -10.94 -6.40 -8.54
C LEU A 148 -10.64 -7.83 -8.07
N GLU A 149 -9.75 -7.95 -7.09
CA GLU A 149 -9.51 -9.19 -6.34
C GLU A 149 -9.48 -8.88 -4.84
N ILE A 150 -9.91 -9.84 -4.03
CA ILE A 150 -9.85 -9.75 -2.56
C ILE A 150 -8.80 -10.74 -2.08
N TRP A 151 -7.82 -10.26 -1.32
CA TRP A 151 -6.79 -11.07 -0.71
C TRP A 151 -6.66 -10.75 0.78
N GLN A 152 -6.82 -11.74 1.65
CA GLN A 152 -6.74 -11.56 3.12
C GLN A 152 -7.62 -10.42 3.66
N GLY A 153 -8.79 -10.19 3.04
CA GLY A 153 -9.72 -9.10 3.37
C GLY A 153 -9.33 -7.73 2.82
N PHE A 154 -8.18 -7.60 2.15
CA PHE A 154 -7.79 -6.40 1.41
C PHE A 154 -8.36 -6.42 -0.01
N ILE A 155 -8.83 -5.27 -0.47
CA ILE A 155 -9.41 -5.08 -1.79
C ILE A 155 -8.32 -4.52 -2.70
N PHE A 156 -8.00 -5.24 -3.77
CA PHE A 156 -7.07 -4.81 -4.81
C PHE A 156 -7.81 -4.48 -6.09
N ILE A 157 -7.37 -3.44 -6.78
CA ILE A 157 -7.82 -3.12 -8.14
C ILE A 157 -6.67 -3.18 -9.13
N ASN A 158 -6.99 -3.25 -10.42
CA ASN A 158 -6.02 -3.04 -11.49
C ASN A 158 -6.63 -2.16 -12.59
N PHE A 159 -5.85 -1.22 -13.13
CA PHE A 159 -6.27 -0.34 -14.22
C PHE A 159 -6.15 -1.00 -15.60
N ASP A 160 -5.37 -2.09 -15.73
CA ASP A 160 -5.31 -2.89 -16.96
C ASP A 160 -6.43 -3.94 -16.96
N ASP A 161 -7.41 -3.76 -17.85
CA ASP A 161 -8.49 -4.72 -18.10
C ASP A 161 -7.99 -6.11 -18.51
N ASN A 162 -6.74 -6.23 -18.98
CA ASN A 162 -6.10 -7.49 -19.37
C ASN A 162 -5.14 -8.03 -18.30
N ALA A 163 -5.06 -7.40 -17.12
CA ALA A 163 -4.18 -7.82 -16.04
C ALA A 163 -4.36 -9.31 -15.70
N SER A 164 -3.25 -10.01 -15.52
CA SER A 164 -3.27 -11.39 -15.02
C SER A 164 -3.74 -11.42 -13.55
N PRO A 165 -4.37 -12.51 -13.10
CA PRO A 165 -4.85 -12.63 -11.73
C PRO A 165 -3.76 -12.39 -10.69
N LEU A 166 -4.12 -11.80 -9.54
CA LEU A 166 -3.19 -11.51 -8.46
C LEU A 166 -2.81 -12.78 -7.68
N ALA A 167 -3.79 -13.63 -7.38
CA ALA A 167 -3.60 -14.77 -6.46
C ALA A 167 -2.35 -15.66 -6.75
N PRO A 168 -2.04 -16.06 -8.01
CA PRO A 168 -0.85 -16.88 -8.27
C PRO A 168 0.47 -16.20 -7.86
N ARG A 169 0.54 -14.86 -7.99
CA ARG A 169 1.72 -14.04 -7.67
C ARG A 169 1.90 -13.81 -6.17
N LEU A 170 0.96 -14.25 -5.34
CA LEU A 170 1.02 -14.11 -3.87
C LEU A 170 1.42 -15.40 -3.16
N THR A 171 1.48 -16.52 -3.88
CA THR A 171 1.75 -17.84 -3.31
C THR A 171 3.08 -17.92 -2.54
N ALA A 172 4.09 -17.15 -2.95
CA ALA A 172 5.37 -17.08 -2.23
C ALA A 172 5.29 -16.34 -0.88
N LEU A 173 4.24 -15.55 -0.65
CA LEU A 173 3.96 -14.87 0.62
C LEU A 173 3.06 -15.70 1.55
N ASP A 174 2.38 -16.73 1.05
CA ASP A 174 1.48 -17.54 1.88
C ASP A 174 2.17 -18.14 3.13
N PRO A 175 3.42 -18.66 3.07
CA PRO A 175 4.07 -19.24 4.24
C PRO A 175 4.26 -18.27 5.40
N ILE A 176 4.59 -16.99 5.12
CA ILE A 176 4.82 -15.99 6.17
C ILE A 176 3.51 -15.51 6.82
N LEU A 177 2.36 -15.71 6.15
CA LEU A 177 1.05 -15.23 6.58
C LEU A 177 0.13 -16.34 7.15
N ALA A 178 0.44 -17.61 6.88
CA ALA A 178 -0.48 -18.73 7.04
C ALA A 178 -1.13 -18.83 8.43
N ASN A 179 -0.39 -18.48 9.49
CA ASN A 179 -0.84 -18.64 10.88
C ASN A 179 -1.47 -17.39 11.49
N TYR A 180 -1.55 -16.27 10.75
CA TYR A 180 -2.19 -15.03 11.21
C TYR A 180 -3.70 -15.00 10.97
N ASP A 181 -4.21 -15.78 10.01
CA ASP A 181 -5.64 -15.82 9.68
C ASP A 181 -6.24 -14.43 9.35
N ILE A 182 -5.47 -13.61 8.62
CA ILE A 182 -5.74 -12.18 8.34
C ILE A 182 -7.12 -11.96 7.70
N ALA A 183 -7.59 -12.89 6.87
CA ALA A 183 -8.94 -12.82 6.30
C ALA A 183 -10.07 -12.77 7.35
N ASN A 184 -9.84 -13.28 8.55
CA ASN A 184 -10.83 -13.37 9.63
C ASN A 184 -10.56 -12.43 10.81
N THR A 185 -9.60 -11.52 10.69
CA THR A 185 -9.28 -10.53 11.72
C THR A 185 -10.30 -9.42 11.80
N GLU A 186 -10.32 -8.75 12.94
CA GLU A 186 -11.14 -7.57 13.21
C GLU A 186 -10.26 -6.40 13.66
N GLY A 187 -10.72 -5.17 13.46
CA GLY A 187 -9.99 -3.98 13.88
C GLY A 187 -10.92 -2.78 14.04
N PRO A 188 -10.48 -1.75 14.78
CA PRO A 188 -11.17 -0.46 14.79
C PRO A 188 -11.15 0.17 13.40
N LYS A 189 -12.00 1.19 13.21
CA LYS A 189 -11.96 2.00 11.99
C LYS A 189 -10.55 2.63 11.86
N PRO A 190 -9.90 2.51 10.69
CA PRO A 190 -8.56 3.06 10.50
C PRO A 190 -8.58 4.58 10.44
N ASP A 191 -7.42 5.17 10.72
CA ASP A 191 -7.13 6.55 10.36
C ASP A 191 -6.86 6.60 8.86
N ARG A 192 -7.62 7.43 8.15
CA ARG A 192 -7.61 7.49 6.69
C ARG A 192 -7.13 8.84 6.17
N ASP A 193 -6.53 8.79 4.99
CA ASP A 193 -6.05 9.97 4.25
C ASP A 193 -5.09 10.87 5.05
N ILE A 194 -4.18 10.24 5.82
CA ILE A 194 -3.10 10.95 6.51
C ILE A 194 -2.08 11.40 5.47
N HIS A 195 -1.89 12.71 5.34
CA HIS A 195 -0.97 13.31 4.37
C HIS A 195 0.45 13.42 4.93
N TYR A 196 1.45 13.10 4.09
CA TYR A 196 2.87 13.25 4.40
C TYR A 196 3.63 13.95 3.26
N ASP A 197 4.53 14.86 3.64
CA ASP A 197 5.37 15.68 2.74
C ASP A 197 6.64 14.94 2.25
N PHE A 198 6.53 13.62 2.06
CA PHE A 198 7.57 12.77 1.46
C PHE A 198 6.99 11.66 0.59
N GLY A 199 7.77 11.22 -0.40
CA GLY A 199 7.31 10.30 -1.44
C GLY A 199 7.05 8.89 -0.93
N TRP A 200 6.17 8.16 -1.64
CA TRP A 200 5.74 6.81 -1.27
C TRP A 200 6.89 5.80 -1.15
N LYS A 201 7.95 5.94 -1.96
CA LYS A 201 9.14 5.08 -1.88
C LYS A 201 9.94 5.31 -0.60
N VAL A 202 10.03 6.56 -0.12
CA VAL A 202 10.68 6.87 1.16
C VAL A 202 9.94 6.17 2.30
N MET A 203 8.61 6.22 2.32
CA MET A 203 7.78 5.47 3.28
C MET A 203 8.01 3.95 3.20
N PHE A 204 7.99 3.35 2.00
CA PHE A 204 8.24 1.91 1.84
C PHE A 204 9.63 1.51 2.31
N GLU A 205 10.64 2.33 2.01
CA GLU A 205 12.01 2.06 2.44
C GLU A 205 12.11 2.16 3.96
N ASN A 206 11.68 3.26 4.56
CA ASN A 206 11.77 3.46 6.01
C ASN A 206 10.99 2.39 6.80
N ASN A 207 9.72 2.15 6.47
CA ASN A 207 8.89 1.15 7.17
C ASN A 207 9.50 -0.28 7.14
N ASN A 208 10.30 -0.60 6.14
CA ASN A 208 10.89 -1.92 5.96
C ASN A 208 12.37 -2.02 6.35
N ASP A 209 12.94 -0.95 6.88
CA ASP A 209 14.34 -0.92 7.25
C ASP A 209 14.56 -1.57 8.63
N GLY A 210 15.39 -2.62 8.66
CA GLY A 210 15.83 -3.22 9.90
C GLY A 210 16.92 -2.41 10.60
N TYR A 211 17.64 -1.54 9.88
CA TYR A 211 18.87 -0.90 10.32
C TYR A 211 18.65 0.35 11.19
N HIS A 212 17.77 1.29 10.80
CA HIS A 212 17.52 2.47 11.63
C HIS A 212 16.86 2.12 12.97
N ALA A 213 16.09 1.04 13.04
CA ALA A 213 15.22 0.73 14.17
C ALA A 213 15.95 0.75 15.53
N ASN A 214 17.14 0.14 15.62
CA ASN A 214 17.96 0.14 16.85
C ASN A 214 18.60 1.49 17.22
N LYS A 215 18.63 2.45 16.30
CA LYS A 215 19.30 3.74 16.48
C LYS A 215 18.31 4.87 16.64
N LEU A 216 17.33 4.93 15.75
CA LEU A 216 16.26 5.91 15.78
C LEU A 216 15.36 5.65 17.00
N HIS A 217 14.81 4.43 17.09
CA HIS A 217 13.91 3.99 18.16
C HIS A 217 14.64 3.31 19.32
N HIS A 218 15.84 3.81 19.65
CA HIS A 218 16.69 3.22 20.69
C HIS A 218 16.01 3.19 22.07
N GLY A 219 16.43 2.25 22.90
CA GLY A 219 15.94 2.09 24.26
C GLY A 219 14.61 1.34 24.31
N GLU A 220 13.68 1.86 25.09
CA GLU A 220 12.41 1.17 25.38
C GLU A 220 11.46 1.03 24.17
N PHE A 221 11.73 1.72 23.07
CA PHE A 221 10.87 1.72 21.87
C PHE A 221 11.06 0.48 21.00
N HIS A 222 12.31 0.06 20.76
CA HIS A 222 12.60 -0.99 19.76
C HIS A 222 13.79 -1.91 20.09
N ASP A 223 14.54 -1.72 21.19
CA ASP A 223 15.74 -2.56 21.48
C ASP A 223 15.43 -4.06 21.65
N TYR A 224 14.16 -4.42 21.88
CA TYR A 224 13.69 -5.82 21.98
C TYR A 224 13.50 -6.51 20.63
N ILE A 225 13.66 -5.79 19.51
CA ILE A 225 13.65 -6.31 18.14
C ILE A 225 14.96 -5.86 17.45
N PRO A 226 16.09 -6.48 17.79
CA PRO A 226 17.39 -5.98 17.37
C PRO A 226 17.61 -6.18 15.86
N SER A 227 18.12 -5.13 15.20
CA SER A 227 18.48 -5.11 13.78
C SER A 227 19.37 -6.27 13.32
N GLU A 228 20.19 -6.84 14.21
CA GLU A 228 21.11 -7.94 13.87
C GLU A 228 20.40 -9.29 13.66
N LEU A 229 19.14 -9.39 14.10
CA LEU A 229 18.28 -10.56 13.91
C LEU A 229 17.32 -10.39 12.73
N ALA A 230 17.55 -9.39 11.87
CA ALA A 230 16.78 -9.21 10.64
C ALA A 230 17.18 -10.27 9.61
N GLU A 231 16.20 -10.89 8.96
CA GLU A 231 16.41 -11.85 7.88
C GLU A 231 15.61 -11.44 6.63
N PHE A 232 16.22 -11.62 5.46
CA PHE A 232 15.68 -11.17 4.17
C PHE A 232 15.73 -12.32 3.15
N PRO A 233 14.67 -13.14 3.04
CA PRO A 233 14.62 -14.22 2.05
C PRO A 233 14.73 -13.70 0.62
N ASP A 234 15.69 -14.21 -0.15
CA ASP A 234 16.05 -13.71 -1.48
C ASP A 234 15.69 -14.68 -2.62
N ASP A 235 14.99 -15.77 -2.31
CA ASP A 235 14.63 -16.86 -3.23
C ASP A 235 13.20 -16.77 -3.78
N LEU A 236 12.58 -15.59 -3.70
CA LEU A 236 11.23 -15.38 -4.22
C LEU A 236 11.21 -15.42 -5.76
N PRO A 237 10.21 -16.05 -6.38
CA PRO A 237 10.01 -15.99 -7.84
C PRO A 237 9.93 -14.54 -8.35
N GLU A 238 10.50 -14.28 -9.52
CA GLU A 238 10.59 -12.93 -10.12
C GLU A 238 9.20 -12.26 -10.31
N ASP A 239 8.17 -13.06 -10.58
CA ASP A 239 6.80 -12.60 -10.81
C ASP A 239 5.98 -12.39 -9.52
N THR A 240 6.56 -12.67 -8.34
CA THR A 240 5.92 -12.45 -7.05
C THR A 240 5.46 -10.99 -6.93
N ALA A 241 4.22 -10.77 -6.47
CA ALA A 241 3.63 -9.44 -6.34
C ALA A 241 4.17 -8.64 -5.14
N GLY A 242 5.10 -9.20 -4.37
CA GLY A 242 5.62 -8.60 -3.16
C GLY A 242 6.86 -9.31 -2.64
N TYR A 243 7.27 -8.93 -1.43
CA TYR A 243 8.41 -9.50 -0.71
C TYR A 243 8.13 -9.49 0.79
N TYR A 244 8.94 -10.20 1.56
CA TYR A 244 8.83 -10.20 3.01
C TYR A 244 10.19 -10.26 3.69
N ARG A 245 10.21 -9.83 4.94
CA ARG A 245 11.35 -9.98 5.86
C ARG A 245 10.86 -10.37 7.24
N THR A 246 11.77 -10.85 8.07
CA THR A 246 11.51 -11.11 9.48
C THR A 246 12.53 -10.38 10.34
N ASN A 247 12.21 -10.23 11.62
CA ASN A 247 13.17 -9.76 12.61
C ASN A 247 12.96 -10.53 13.90
N GLY A 248 13.97 -11.26 14.36
CA GLY A 248 13.92 -11.94 15.66
C GLY A 248 13.71 -10.96 16.82
N THR A 249 13.07 -11.43 17.88
CA THR A 249 12.81 -10.67 19.11
C THR A 249 13.58 -11.26 20.29
N LEU A 250 13.92 -10.42 21.28
CA LEU A 250 14.69 -10.85 22.46
C LEU A 250 13.87 -11.71 23.44
N HIS A 251 12.56 -11.68 23.31
CA HIS A 251 11.66 -12.54 24.05
C HIS A 251 10.39 -12.83 23.24
N LYS A 252 9.71 -13.88 23.66
CA LYS A 252 8.44 -14.31 23.10
C LYS A 252 7.37 -13.24 23.27
N ASP A 253 6.48 -13.16 22.28
CA ASP A 253 5.32 -12.28 22.20
C ASP A 253 5.69 -10.80 22.36
N ALA A 254 6.79 -10.37 21.74
CA ALA A 254 7.18 -8.97 21.79
C ALA A 254 6.25 -8.11 20.93
N SER A 255 5.88 -6.91 21.41
CA SER A 255 4.89 -6.05 20.78
C SER A 255 5.08 -4.56 21.10
N PHE A 256 4.57 -3.67 20.24
CA PHE A 256 4.80 -2.22 20.25
C PHE A 256 3.98 -1.48 21.31
N ASN A 257 4.34 -1.66 22.58
CA ASN A 257 3.70 -0.96 23.70
C ASN A 257 4.68 -0.84 24.89
N PRO A 258 4.37 -0.04 25.93
CA PRO A 258 5.27 0.16 27.07
C PRO A 258 5.64 -1.10 27.85
N THR A 259 4.87 -2.19 27.76
CA THR A 259 5.21 -3.47 28.40
C THR A 259 6.13 -4.34 27.55
N GLN A 260 6.30 -3.96 26.27
CA GLN A 260 7.01 -4.68 25.21
C GLN A 260 6.45 -6.07 24.92
N LYS A 261 5.31 -6.46 25.51
CA LYS A 261 4.69 -7.78 25.38
C LYS A 261 3.30 -7.67 24.77
N ALA A 262 2.83 -8.77 24.18
CA ALA A 262 1.47 -8.86 23.69
C ALA A 262 0.44 -8.42 24.75
N LEU A 263 -0.39 -7.46 24.38
CA LEU A 263 -1.51 -6.96 25.19
C LEU A 263 -2.85 -7.46 24.63
N MET A 264 -2.87 -7.86 23.36
CA MET A 264 -4.02 -8.45 22.71
C MET A 264 -3.89 -9.99 22.69
N PRO A 265 -5.00 -10.73 22.50
CA PRO A 265 -4.93 -12.17 22.29
C PRO A 265 -4.00 -12.53 21.13
N VAL A 266 -2.99 -13.34 21.44
CA VAL A 266 -2.04 -13.88 20.46
C VAL A 266 -2.79 -14.70 19.40
N PHE A 267 -2.41 -14.54 18.14
CA PHE A 267 -2.99 -15.31 17.03
C PHE A 267 -2.85 -16.82 17.30
N PRO A 268 -3.97 -17.58 17.31
CA PRO A 268 -4.02 -18.90 17.93
C PRO A 268 -3.23 -19.98 17.19
N LYS A 269 -2.88 -19.75 15.92
CA LYS A 269 -2.15 -20.71 15.08
C LYS A 269 -0.65 -20.43 15.02
N LEU A 270 -0.16 -19.34 15.61
CA LEU A 270 1.27 -19.02 15.58
C LEU A 270 2.08 -20.08 16.33
N THR A 271 3.14 -20.52 15.68
CA THR A 271 4.18 -21.39 16.23
C THR A 271 5.03 -20.66 17.25
N ASP A 272 5.85 -21.41 17.99
CA ASP A 272 6.80 -20.80 18.93
C ASP A 272 7.85 -19.94 18.21
N ASP A 273 8.26 -20.30 16.99
CA ASP A 273 9.17 -19.50 16.17
C ASP A 273 8.55 -18.15 15.78
N GLU A 274 7.33 -18.19 15.23
CA GLU A 274 6.59 -16.97 14.84
C GLU A 274 6.34 -16.03 16.02
N ARG A 275 6.19 -16.56 17.24
CA ARG A 275 6.03 -15.76 18.45
C ARG A 275 7.34 -15.17 18.98
N ASN A 276 8.50 -15.53 18.42
CA ASN A 276 9.81 -14.94 18.74
C ASN A 276 10.35 -14.08 17.59
N ARG A 277 9.47 -13.59 16.71
CA ARG A 277 9.84 -12.67 15.63
C ARG A 277 8.71 -11.70 15.30
N MET A 278 9.09 -10.60 14.67
CA MET A 278 8.22 -9.75 13.88
C MET A 278 8.34 -10.14 12.41
N ALA A 279 7.27 -9.96 11.64
CA ALA A 279 7.26 -10.19 10.20
C ALA A 279 6.74 -8.97 9.45
N PHE A 280 7.26 -8.77 8.24
CA PHE A 280 6.84 -7.72 7.33
C PHE A 280 6.47 -8.36 6.00
N ALA A 281 5.28 -8.10 5.48
CA ALA A 281 4.88 -8.52 4.15
C ALA A 281 4.46 -7.30 3.33
N ASN A 282 5.13 -7.09 2.20
CA ASN A 282 5.01 -5.89 1.38
C ASN A 282 4.51 -6.24 0.00
N LEU A 283 3.46 -5.57 -0.44
CA LEU A 283 2.89 -5.65 -1.78
C LEU A 283 2.91 -4.23 -2.38
N PRO A 284 4.05 -3.83 -2.96
CA PRO A 284 4.17 -2.52 -3.54
C PRO A 284 3.24 -2.34 -4.75
N PRO A 285 2.82 -1.11 -5.07
CA PRO A 285 3.24 0.13 -4.43
C PRO A 285 2.31 0.58 -3.29
N THR A 286 1.38 -0.26 -2.83
CA THR A 286 0.24 0.22 -2.02
C THR A 286 0.08 -0.42 -0.66
N LEU A 287 0.56 -1.62 -0.39
CA LEU A 287 0.29 -2.30 0.89
C LEU A 287 1.58 -2.72 1.59
N SER A 288 1.67 -2.41 2.87
CA SER A 288 2.65 -2.97 3.79
C SER A 288 1.93 -3.51 5.03
N LEU A 289 2.34 -4.70 5.48
CA LEU A 289 1.86 -5.36 6.68
C LEU A 289 3.00 -5.53 7.67
N VAL A 290 2.83 -5.06 8.90
CA VAL A 290 3.75 -5.28 10.02
C VAL A 290 3.05 -6.16 11.05
N MET A 291 3.65 -7.30 11.36
CA MET A 291 2.98 -8.38 12.10
C MET A 291 3.77 -8.78 13.33
N THR A 292 3.16 -8.64 14.49
CA THR A 292 3.62 -9.19 15.78
C THR A 292 2.73 -10.36 16.19
N SER A 293 3.00 -10.98 17.35
CA SER A 293 2.21 -12.13 17.80
C SER A 293 0.72 -11.85 18.04
N ASP A 294 0.36 -10.58 18.27
CA ASP A 294 -0.98 -10.19 18.72
C ASP A 294 -1.63 -9.09 17.85
N THR A 295 -0.88 -8.50 16.92
CA THR A 295 -1.36 -7.40 16.07
C THR A 295 -0.83 -7.53 14.64
N VAL A 296 -1.66 -7.19 13.66
CA VAL A 296 -1.25 -6.89 12.29
C VAL A 296 -1.54 -5.42 12.01
N ILE A 297 -0.50 -4.61 11.87
CA ILE A 297 -0.59 -3.22 11.42
C ILE A 297 -0.56 -3.25 9.90
N TYR A 298 -1.46 -2.50 9.25
CA TYR A 298 -1.45 -2.34 7.80
C TYR A 298 -1.34 -0.87 7.41
N LEU A 299 -0.56 -0.63 6.37
CA LEU A 299 -0.36 0.67 5.75
C LEU A 299 -0.84 0.55 4.30
N ILE A 300 -1.87 1.31 3.93
CA ILE A 300 -2.31 1.45 2.54
C ILE A 300 -1.84 2.80 2.01
N LEU A 301 -0.81 2.78 1.17
CA LEU A 301 -0.16 3.96 0.62
C LEU A 301 -0.82 4.41 -0.69
N ARG A 302 -0.94 5.72 -0.86
CA ARG A 302 -1.42 6.37 -2.08
C ARG A 302 -0.45 7.47 -2.48
N ALA A 303 0.33 7.24 -3.53
CA ALA A 303 1.21 8.27 -4.07
C ALA A 303 0.38 9.47 -4.57
N GLU A 304 0.74 10.67 -4.13
CA GLU A 304 0.15 11.92 -4.63
C GLU A 304 1.09 12.66 -5.59
N GLY A 305 2.38 12.40 -5.47
CA GLY A 305 3.42 13.00 -6.29
C GLY A 305 4.75 12.26 -6.14
N PRO A 306 5.82 12.78 -6.76
CA PRO A 306 7.17 12.28 -6.49
C PRO A 306 7.56 12.40 -5.01
N GLU A 307 7.04 13.42 -4.33
CA GLU A 307 7.52 13.87 -3.01
C GLU A 307 6.43 13.93 -1.94
N SER A 308 5.27 13.31 -2.16
CA SER A 308 4.20 13.24 -1.16
C SER A 308 3.34 11.99 -1.34
N HIS A 309 2.73 11.55 -0.25
CA HIS A 309 1.77 10.45 -0.27
C HIS A 309 0.70 10.65 0.81
N ASN A 310 -0.44 9.97 0.62
CA ASN A 310 -1.42 9.74 1.68
C ASN A 310 -1.33 8.30 2.18
N LEU A 311 -1.72 8.10 3.42
CA LEU A 311 -1.70 6.81 4.10
C LEU A 311 -3.06 6.52 4.75
N ASP A 312 -3.56 5.30 4.59
CA ASP A 312 -4.50 4.72 5.57
C ASP A 312 -3.73 3.79 6.49
N LEU A 313 -3.82 4.04 7.79
CA LEU A 313 -3.15 3.26 8.83
C LEU A 313 -4.20 2.56 9.68
N GLY A 314 -4.09 1.25 9.81
CA GLY A 314 -4.98 0.49 10.67
C GLY A 314 -4.29 -0.67 11.35
N VAL A 315 -5.02 -1.24 12.30
CA VAL A 315 -4.58 -2.39 13.10
C VAL A 315 -5.65 -3.46 13.07
N LEU A 316 -5.20 -4.71 13.05
CA LEU A 316 -6.02 -5.90 13.02
C LEU A 316 -5.60 -6.84 14.13
N PHE A 317 -6.59 -7.47 14.74
CA PHE A 317 -6.44 -8.39 15.85
C PHE A 317 -7.10 -9.72 15.53
N SER A 318 -6.69 -10.76 16.25
CA SER A 318 -7.38 -12.05 16.17
C SER A 318 -8.87 -11.88 16.53
N LYS A 319 -9.72 -12.69 15.91
CA LYS A 319 -11.18 -12.61 16.09
C LYS A 319 -11.58 -12.71 17.57
N GLY A 320 -12.40 -11.77 18.04
CA GLY A 320 -12.86 -11.68 19.42
C GLY A 320 -11.97 -10.82 20.33
N ALA A 321 -10.79 -10.40 19.89
CA ALA A 321 -9.89 -9.55 20.66
C ALA A 321 -10.54 -8.21 21.06
N MET A 322 -11.36 -7.62 20.18
CA MET A 322 -12.05 -6.36 20.47
C MET A 322 -13.15 -6.50 21.53
N SER A 323 -13.51 -7.73 21.90
CA SER A 323 -14.49 -8.02 22.96
C SER A 323 -13.86 -8.26 24.33
N GLU A 324 -12.53 -8.22 24.44
CA GLU A 324 -11.82 -8.38 25.72
C GLU A 324 -12.12 -7.20 26.67
N PRO A 325 -12.32 -7.42 27.98
CA PRO A 325 -12.72 -6.35 28.91
C PRO A 325 -11.74 -5.18 28.99
N ASP A 326 -10.45 -5.43 28.78
CA ASP A 326 -9.37 -4.43 28.85
C ASP A 326 -8.94 -3.91 27.46
N PHE A 327 -9.69 -4.23 26.39
CA PHE A 327 -9.32 -3.88 25.02
C PHE A 327 -9.03 -2.38 24.84
N ASP A 328 -9.95 -1.51 25.24
CA ASP A 328 -9.81 -0.06 25.06
C ASP A 328 -8.57 0.49 25.80
N LYS A 329 -8.34 0.02 27.03
CA LYS A 329 -7.18 0.40 27.83
C LYS A 329 -5.87 -0.10 27.21
N ASN A 330 -5.85 -1.33 26.69
CA ASN A 330 -4.68 -1.88 26.02
C ASN A 330 -4.41 -1.15 24.69
N MET A 331 -5.47 -0.76 23.97
CA MET A 331 -5.37 0.06 22.77
C MET A 331 -4.75 1.44 23.06
N GLU A 332 -5.13 2.11 24.16
CA GLU A 332 -4.51 3.38 24.56
C GLU A 332 -2.98 3.25 24.70
N LEU A 333 -2.50 2.17 25.33
CA LEU A 333 -1.07 1.92 25.50
C LEU A 333 -0.34 1.64 24.18
N VAL A 334 -0.98 0.91 23.26
CA VAL A 334 -0.44 0.63 21.93
C VAL A 334 -0.37 1.92 21.11
N VAL A 335 -1.43 2.72 21.11
CA VAL A 335 -1.50 3.99 20.37
C VAL A 335 -0.48 4.99 20.91
N GLU A 336 -0.34 5.13 22.22
CA GLU A 336 0.65 6.04 22.82
C GLU A 336 2.06 5.71 22.33
N ARG A 337 2.46 4.43 22.39
CA ARG A 337 3.79 4.00 21.91
C ARG A 337 3.95 4.16 20.40
N ALA A 338 2.92 3.84 19.62
CA ALA A 338 2.95 3.96 18.17
C ALA A 338 3.12 5.42 17.73
N LEU A 339 2.45 6.37 18.39
CA LEU A 339 2.60 7.79 18.09
C LEU A 339 4.03 8.29 18.30
N GLU A 340 4.71 7.83 19.35
CA GLU A 340 6.09 8.22 19.63
C GLU A 340 7.09 7.64 18.61
N ILE A 341 6.91 6.39 18.20
CA ILE A 341 7.73 5.74 17.15
C ILE A 341 7.49 6.44 15.81
N ASN A 342 6.22 6.57 15.41
CA ASN A 342 5.84 7.20 14.13
C ASN A 342 6.33 8.66 14.05
N ALA A 343 6.32 9.41 15.15
CA ALA A 343 6.83 10.79 15.14
C ALA A 343 8.33 10.86 14.82
N GLN A 344 9.11 9.84 15.23
CA GLN A 344 10.53 9.76 14.87
C GLN A 344 10.72 9.43 13.40
N ASP A 345 9.94 8.48 12.87
CA ASP A 345 9.96 8.08 11.45
C ASP A 345 9.59 9.23 10.53
N VAL A 346 8.45 9.88 10.79
CA VAL A 346 7.98 11.02 10.00
C VAL A 346 9.04 12.12 9.95
N HIS A 347 9.68 12.42 11.08
CA HIS A 347 10.71 13.44 11.13
C HIS A 347 11.92 13.09 10.24
N VAL A 348 12.40 11.85 10.26
CA VAL A 348 13.55 11.47 9.44
C VAL A 348 13.20 11.35 7.96
N ASP A 349 12.00 10.88 7.63
CA ASP A 349 11.53 10.74 6.25
C ASP A 349 11.38 12.11 5.55
N GLU A 350 10.86 13.11 6.26
CA GLU A 350 10.81 14.49 5.78
C GLU A 350 12.23 15.03 5.49
N LEU A 351 13.19 14.76 6.39
CA LEU A 351 14.58 15.17 6.21
C LEU A 351 15.28 14.43 5.07
N VAL A 352 14.98 13.14 4.88
CA VAL A 352 15.45 12.34 3.74
C VAL A 352 14.93 12.94 2.44
N GLN A 353 13.64 13.24 2.34
CA GLN A 353 13.03 13.87 1.17
C GLN A 353 13.69 15.24 0.85
N ILE A 354 13.91 16.07 1.86
CA ILE A 354 14.64 17.34 1.70
C ILE A 354 16.07 17.08 1.19
N GLY A 355 16.77 16.09 1.76
CA GLY A 355 18.12 15.69 1.39
C GLY A 355 18.24 15.22 -0.05
N LEU A 356 17.26 14.46 -0.55
CA LEU A 356 17.20 13.94 -1.91
C LEU A 356 17.20 15.03 -3.00
N ARG A 357 16.79 16.26 -2.66
CA ARG A 357 16.84 17.43 -3.59
C ARG A 357 18.23 18.05 -3.71
N SER A 358 19.16 17.68 -2.83
CA SER A 358 20.50 18.25 -2.84
C SER A 358 21.24 17.91 -4.13
N LYS A 359 21.94 18.88 -4.73
CA LYS A 359 22.91 18.60 -5.81
C LYS A 359 24.06 17.67 -5.39
N TYR A 360 24.18 17.41 -4.08
CA TYR A 360 25.13 16.47 -3.49
C TYR A 360 24.44 15.22 -2.94
N ALA A 361 23.15 14.99 -3.25
CA ALA A 361 22.44 13.80 -2.84
C ALA A 361 23.20 12.56 -3.36
N PRO A 362 23.62 11.64 -2.46
CA PRO A 362 24.42 10.51 -2.86
C PRO A 362 23.55 9.43 -3.52
N ARG A 363 24.19 8.54 -4.28
CA ARG A 363 23.73 7.16 -4.38
C ARG A 363 24.45 6.38 -3.27
N GLY A 364 23.76 6.20 -2.15
CA GLY A 364 24.32 5.58 -0.96
C GLY A 364 24.50 4.07 -1.15
N ARG A 365 25.24 3.43 -0.25
CA ARG A 365 25.32 1.96 -0.18
C ARG A 365 24.47 1.47 0.97
N TYR A 366 23.83 0.32 0.78
CA TYR A 366 23.07 -0.34 1.82
C TYR A 366 23.99 -1.09 2.80
N SER A 367 23.56 -1.14 4.06
CA SER A 367 24.01 -2.07 5.08
C SER A 367 23.51 -3.48 4.76
N TRP A 368 24.19 -4.50 5.26
CA TRP A 368 23.67 -5.88 5.22
C TRP A 368 22.34 -6.04 5.99
N GLN A 369 22.01 -5.09 6.87
CA GLN A 369 20.75 -5.00 7.62
C GLN A 369 19.62 -4.31 6.84
N GLU A 370 19.88 -3.89 5.60
CA GLU A 370 18.94 -3.18 4.70
C GLU A 370 18.51 -4.07 3.53
N GLY A 371 18.52 -5.40 3.71
CA GLY A 371 18.19 -6.37 2.65
C GLY A 371 16.80 -6.15 2.03
N ALA A 372 15.85 -5.62 2.79
CA ALA A 372 14.52 -5.28 2.28
C ALA A 372 14.53 -4.16 1.23
N GLN A 373 15.49 -3.23 1.29
CA GLN A 373 15.61 -2.19 0.27
C GLN A 373 16.07 -2.76 -1.06
N ARG A 374 16.98 -3.75 -0.99
CA ARG A 374 17.34 -4.53 -2.17
C ARG A 374 16.15 -5.33 -2.69
N GLN A 375 15.40 -6.03 -1.85
CA GLN A 375 14.19 -6.77 -2.28
C GLN A 375 13.19 -5.84 -2.99
N PHE A 376 12.97 -4.64 -2.43
CA PHE A 376 12.12 -3.64 -3.06
C PHE A 376 12.65 -3.19 -4.42
N ASN A 377 13.95 -2.93 -4.53
CA ASN A 377 14.56 -2.56 -5.82
C ASN A 377 14.53 -3.70 -6.84
N THR A 378 14.69 -4.96 -6.43
CA THR A 378 14.52 -6.13 -7.29
C THR A 378 13.09 -6.25 -7.80
N TRP A 379 12.11 -5.72 -7.07
CA TRP A 379 10.75 -5.57 -7.54
C TRP A 379 10.58 -4.37 -8.48
N LEU A 380 11.14 -3.20 -8.16
CA LEU A 380 10.96 -1.95 -8.92
C LEU A 380 11.70 -1.95 -10.27
N VAL A 381 12.99 -2.28 -10.27
CA VAL A 381 13.89 -2.04 -11.40
C VAL A 381 13.47 -2.82 -12.65
N PRO A 382 13.11 -4.12 -12.60
CA PRO A 382 12.63 -4.83 -13.78
C PRO A 382 11.41 -4.17 -14.43
N ARG A 383 10.48 -3.63 -13.62
CA ARG A 383 9.27 -2.93 -14.09
C ARG A 383 9.62 -1.62 -14.79
N TYR A 384 10.50 -0.81 -14.20
CA TYR A 384 11.01 0.40 -14.84
C TYR A 384 11.73 0.08 -16.15
N ARG A 385 12.59 -0.93 -16.18
CA ARG A 385 13.30 -1.31 -17.41
C ARG A 385 12.34 -1.80 -18.49
N ALA A 386 11.37 -2.65 -18.14
CA ALA A 386 10.37 -3.15 -19.07
C ALA A 386 9.55 -2.01 -19.70
N GLU A 387 9.12 -1.03 -18.90
CA GLU A 387 8.37 0.12 -19.42
C GLU A 387 9.25 1.04 -20.27
N TRP A 388 10.51 1.25 -19.88
CA TRP A 388 11.45 2.00 -20.71
C TRP A 388 11.65 1.37 -22.09
N GLU A 389 11.76 0.04 -22.17
CA GLU A 389 11.84 -0.67 -23.46
C GLU A 389 10.58 -0.51 -24.31
N LYS A 390 9.38 -0.50 -23.71
CA LYS A 390 8.14 -0.19 -24.43
C LYS A 390 8.14 1.25 -24.95
N PHE A 391 8.52 2.20 -24.09
CA PHE A 391 8.59 3.63 -24.42
C PHE A 391 9.54 3.89 -25.58
N LYS A 392 10.70 3.23 -25.62
CA LYS A 392 11.65 3.30 -26.75
C LYS A 392 11.06 2.80 -28.06
N LYS A 393 10.26 1.72 -28.03
CA LYS A 393 9.64 1.13 -29.24
C LYS A 393 8.49 1.97 -29.80
N ALA A 394 7.85 2.78 -28.95
CA ALA A 394 6.76 3.67 -29.34
C ALA A 394 7.23 5.00 -29.95
N ARG A 395 8.52 5.32 -29.81
CA ARG A 395 9.19 6.45 -30.48
C ARG A 395 9.78 6.02 -31.81
#